data_AF-A0A8H3ZZ63-F1
#
_entry.id   AF-A0A8H3ZZ63-F1
#
_cell.length_a   1.000
_cell.length_b   1.000
_cell.length_c   1.000
_cell.angle_alpha   90.00
_cell.angle_beta   90.00
_cell.angle_gamma   90.00
#
_symmetry.space_group_name_H-M   'P 1'
#
loop_
_entity.id
_entity.type
_entity.pdbx_description
1 polymer ?
#
loop_
_entity_poly.entity_id
_entity_poly.type
_entity_poly.pdbx_seq_one_letter_code
_entity_poly.pdbx_strand_id
1 'polypeptide(L)'
;MDNNFDFTNEKTFKELLEKIRSLRGTLTTKIKSSTFFIFGNLLEPINNCALPKTVLKWKRSEKTKACYQQLFDEVEDSGVTYMVKILTKIWPSGDGSEENVAYAIAVAQAMLNLKYEKIMMSDTAIKHKIAKNLDILKHNTGFLLSSFEDETENEKSNEESDNVKKV
;
A
#
# COMPACT_ATOMS: atom_id res chain seq x y z
N MET A 1 12.30 -21.13 -18.34
CA MET A 1 11.11 -20.41 -18.84
C MET A 1 11.02 -19.16 -17.98
N ASP A 2 11.62 -18.10 -18.48
CA ASP A 2 11.65 -16.83 -17.76
C ASP A 2 10.29 -16.17 -17.93
N ASN A 3 9.43 -16.33 -16.92
CA ASN A 3 8.17 -15.61 -16.81
C ASN A 3 8.51 -14.14 -16.48
N ASN A 4 9.05 -13.43 -17.46
CA ASN A 4 9.27 -12.01 -17.34
C ASN A 4 7.90 -11.33 -17.42
N PHE A 5 7.25 -11.16 -16.26
CA PHE A 5 5.97 -10.45 -16.15
C PHE A 5 6.18 -9.01 -16.63
N ASP A 6 5.69 -8.72 -17.84
CA ASP A 6 5.79 -7.42 -18.48
C ASP A 6 4.74 -6.47 -17.91
N PHE A 7 5.16 -5.58 -17.01
CA PHE A 7 4.29 -4.58 -16.37
C PHE A 7 3.70 -3.55 -17.34
N THR A 8 4.22 -3.45 -18.57
CA THR A 8 3.67 -2.58 -19.61
C THR A 8 2.49 -3.22 -20.34
N ASN A 9 2.30 -4.54 -20.20
CA ASN A 9 1.21 -5.27 -20.81
C ASN A 9 -0.06 -5.18 -19.96
N GLU A 10 -1.01 -4.35 -20.41
CA GLU A 10 -2.30 -4.11 -19.75
C GLU A 10 -3.09 -5.40 -19.45
N LYS A 11 -2.95 -6.44 -20.28
CA LYS A 11 -3.63 -7.73 -20.10
C LYS A 11 -3.06 -8.51 -18.91
N THR A 12 -1.74 -8.67 -18.86
CA THR A 12 -1.07 -9.37 -17.74
C THR A 12 -1.34 -8.68 -16.41
N PHE A 13 -1.38 -7.34 -16.45
CA PHE A 13 -1.70 -6.53 -15.28
C PHE A 13 -3.16 -6.67 -14.83
N LYS A 14 -4.12 -6.72 -15.76
CA LYS A 14 -5.54 -7.00 -15.43
C LYS A 14 -5.70 -8.38 -14.79
N GLU A 15 -5.03 -9.40 -15.31
CA GLU A 15 -5.05 -10.75 -14.74
C GLU A 15 -4.48 -10.79 -13.32
N LEU A 16 -3.40 -10.03 -13.06
CA LEU A 16 -2.85 -9.84 -11.72
C LEU A 16 -3.85 -9.15 -10.77
N LEU A 17 -4.52 -8.08 -11.22
CA LEU A 17 -5.56 -7.42 -10.42
C LEU A 17 -6.71 -8.36 -10.10
N GLU A 18 -7.16 -9.19 -11.04
CA GLU A 18 -8.23 -10.16 -10.79
C GLU A 18 -7.82 -11.19 -9.74
N LYS A 19 -6.58 -11.72 -9.84
CA LYS A 19 -6.02 -12.63 -8.81
C LYS A 19 -5.98 -11.94 -7.44
N ILE A 20 -5.51 -10.70 -7.39
CA ILE A 20 -5.41 -9.92 -6.16
C ILE A 20 -6.81 -9.57 -5.61
N ARG A 21 -7.78 -9.20 -6.46
CA ARG A 21 -9.17 -8.91 -6.08
C ARG A 21 -9.83 -10.13 -5.45
N SER A 22 -9.61 -11.31 -6.02
CA SER A 22 -10.07 -12.58 -5.46
C SER A 22 -9.51 -12.84 -4.04
N LEU A 23 -8.26 -12.46 -3.80
CA LEU A 23 -7.56 -12.64 -2.51
C LEU A 23 -7.75 -11.47 -1.52
N ARG A 24 -8.26 -10.32 -1.99
CA ARG A 24 -8.32 -9.03 -1.29
C ARG A 24 -9.06 -9.10 0.05
N GLY A 25 -10.00 -10.01 0.25
CA GLY A 25 -10.72 -10.13 1.54
C GLY A 25 -9.79 -10.58 2.68
N THR A 26 -9.37 -11.84 2.61
CA THR A 26 -8.60 -12.49 3.68
C THR A 26 -7.20 -11.91 3.80
N LEU A 27 -6.51 -11.69 2.66
CA LEU A 27 -5.12 -11.24 2.68
C LEU A 27 -5.01 -9.80 3.20
N THR A 28 -5.87 -8.88 2.74
CA THR A 28 -5.88 -7.49 3.25
C THR A 28 -6.13 -7.45 4.75
N THR A 29 -7.08 -8.25 5.24
CA THR A 29 -7.40 -8.29 6.67
C THR A 29 -6.20 -8.79 7.49
N LYS A 30 -5.49 -9.81 6.99
CA LYS A 30 -4.27 -10.34 7.60
C LYS A 30 -3.12 -9.32 7.59
N ILE A 31 -2.93 -8.60 6.48
CA ILE A 31 -1.93 -7.53 6.35
C ILE A 31 -2.20 -6.41 7.36
N LYS A 32 -3.44 -5.90 7.41
CA LYS A 32 -3.83 -4.84 8.35
C LYS A 32 -3.61 -5.26 9.80
N SER A 33 -4.09 -6.45 10.16
CA SER A 33 -3.94 -6.98 11.52
C SER A 33 -2.47 -7.19 11.90
N SER A 34 -1.65 -7.66 10.97
CA SER A 34 -0.21 -7.84 11.17
C SER A 34 0.50 -6.50 11.33
N THR A 35 0.11 -5.49 10.55
CA THR A 35 0.64 -4.12 10.65
C THR A 35 0.34 -3.52 12.02
N PHE A 36 -0.91 -3.59 12.49
CA PHE A 36 -1.26 -3.14 13.84
C PHE A 36 -0.52 -3.91 14.94
N PHE A 37 -0.34 -5.22 14.78
CA PHE A 37 0.38 -6.02 15.75
C PHE A 37 1.85 -5.62 15.87
N ILE A 38 2.54 -5.40 14.73
CA ILE A 38 3.96 -5.08 14.72
C ILE A 38 4.23 -3.66 15.23
N PHE A 39 3.41 -2.68 14.85
CA PHE A 39 3.52 -1.34 15.42
C PHE A 39 3.00 -1.25 16.86
N GLY A 40 2.08 -2.13 17.25
CA GLY A 40 1.51 -2.19 18.60
C GLY A 40 1.02 -0.81 19.05
N ASN A 41 1.56 -0.35 20.18
CA ASN A 41 1.17 0.91 20.81
C ASN A 41 1.71 2.17 20.08
N LEU A 42 2.61 2.01 19.11
CA LEU A 42 3.10 3.12 18.29
C LEU A 42 2.00 3.64 17.36
N LEU A 43 1.08 2.76 16.95
CA LEU A 43 -0.03 3.11 16.07
C LEU A 43 -1.32 3.23 16.88
N GLU A 44 -2.04 4.35 16.72
CA GLU A 44 -3.33 4.49 17.40
C GLU A 44 -4.35 3.50 16.82
N PRO A 45 -5.26 2.94 17.64
CA PRO A 45 -6.30 2.08 17.12
C PRO A 45 -7.28 2.87 16.26
N ILE A 46 -7.81 2.25 15.20
CA ILE A 46 -8.88 2.81 14.39
C ILE A 46 -9.95 1.76 14.08
N ASN A 47 -11.21 2.17 14.13
CA ASN A 47 -12.32 1.31 13.74
C ASN A 47 -12.37 1.19 12.20
N ASN A 48 -12.54 -0.03 11.68
CA ASN A 48 -12.75 -0.28 10.25
C ASN A 48 -14.02 0.38 9.69
N CYS A 49 -14.99 0.71 10.54
CA CYS A 49 -16.21 1.46 10.20
C CYS A 49 -16.08 2.96 10.47
N ALA A 50 -14.87 3.47 10.74
CA ALA A 50 -14.65 4.89 10.99
C ALA A 50 -15.03 5.73 9.76
N LEU A 51 -15.66 6.88 10.02
CA LEU A 51 -15.99 7.85 8.98
C LEU A 51 -14.72 8.36 8.29
N PRO A 52 -14.77 8.73 6.99
CA PRO A 52 -13.60 9.22 6.25
C PRO A 52 -12.85 10.34 6.98
N LYS A 53 -13.56 11.29 7.59
CA LYS A 53 -12.96 12.37 8.40
C LYS A 53 -12.13 11.86 9.60
N THR A 54 -12.58 10.78 10.24
CA THR A 54 -11.90 10.16 11.38
C THR A 54 -10.66 9.41 10.90
N VAL A 55 -10.77 8.71 9.76
CA VAL A 55 -9.65 8.05 9.09
C VAL A 55 -8.57 9.06 8.71
N LEU A 56 -8.97 10.18 8.13
CA LEU A 56 -8.06 11.24 7.73
C LEU A 56 -7.35 11.87 8.93
N LYS A 57 -8.08 12.14 10.02
CA LYS A 57 -7.49 12.63 11.27
C LYS A 57 -6.47 11.64 11.84
N TRP A 58 -6.82 10.36 11.88
CA TRP A 58 -5.94 9.29 12.34
C TRP A 58 -4.68 9.16 11.48
N LYS A 59 -4.83 9.17 10.14
CA LYS A 59 -3.70 9.16 9.20
C LYS A 59 -2.78 10.36 9.42
N ARG A 60 -3.35 11.55 9.65
CA ARG A 60 -2.62 12.80 9.90
C ARG A 60 -2.04 12.93 11.32
N SER A 61 -2.29 11.96 12.21
CA SER A 61 -1.68 11.98 13.54
C SER A 61 -0.16 11.79 13.45
N GLU A 62 0.58 12.41 14.36
CA GLU A 62 2.04 12.29 14.42
C GLU A 62 2.49 10.84 14.61
N LYS A 63 1.72 10.06 15.36
CA LYS A 63 1.96 8.62 15.54
C LYS A 63 1.87 7.84 14.24
N THR A 64 0.80 8.01 13.46
CA THR A 64 0.65 7.30 12.18
C THR A 64 1.69 7.75 11.15
N LYS A 65 2.05 9.04 11.14
CA LYS A 65 3.15 9.56 10.30
C LYS A 65 4.48 8.92 10.64
N ALA A 66 4.82 8.86 11.93
CA ALA A 66 6.06 8.23 12.40
C ALA A 66 6.10 6.75 11.99
N CYS A 67 5.02 6.00 12.22
CA CYS A 67 4.92 4.60 11.78
C CYS A 67 5.06 4.45 10.26
N TYR A 68 4.52 5.37 9.47
CA TYR A 68 4.68 5.35 8.01
C TYR A 68 6.14 5.54 7.59
N GLN A 69 6.85 6.50 8.20
CA GLN A 69 8.26 6.76 7.93
C GLN A 69 9.14 5.57 8.34
N GLN A 70 8.84 4.96 9.49
CA GLN A 70 9.57 3.82 10.02
C GLN A 70 9.31 2.50 9.30
N LEU A 71 8.37 2.45 8.36
CA LEU A 71 7.93 1.19 7.74
C LEU A 71 9.07 0.38 7.12
N PHE A 72 10.08 1.07 6.58
CA PHE A 72 11.29 0.48 5.99
C PHE A 72 12.54 0.68 6.84
N ASP A 73 12.41 1.24 8.03
CA ASP A 73 13.50 1.38 8.99
C ASP A 73 13.66 0.09 9.80
N GLU A 74 14.88 -0.12 10.29
CA GLU A 74 15.21 -1.23 11.17
C GLU A 74 14.48 -1.10 12.51
N VAL A 75 13.92 -2.20 13.01
CA VAL A 75 13.43 -2.23 14.38
C VAL A 75 14.61 -2.40 15.30
N GLU A 76 14.71 -1.57 16.35
CA GLU A 76 15.83 -1.52 17.31
C GLU A 76 16.38 -2.91 17.63
N ASP A 77 17.69 -3.05 17.42
CA ASP A 77 18.52 -4.22 17.72
C ASP A 77 18.08 -5.54 17.08
N SER A 78 17.30 -5.49 15.99
CA SER A 78 16.78 -6.71 15.36
C SER A 78 17.38 -7.08 14.01
N GLY A 79 18.14 -6.18 13.37
CA GLY A 79 18.73 -6.42 12.04
C GLY A 79 17.70 -6.53 10.91
N VAL A 80 16.42 -6.27 11.19
CA VAL A 80 15.31 -6.38 10.23
C VAL A 80 14.35 -5.20 10.36
N THR A 81 13.70 -4.85 9.25
CA THR A 81 12.78 -3.71 9.18
C THR A 81 11.39 -4.03 9.70
N TYR A 82 10.58 -2.99 9.98
CA TYR A 82 9.16 -3.14 10.31
C TYR A 82 8.41 -3.93 9.23
N MET A 83 8.62 -3.60 7.96
CA MET A 83 7.97 -4.30 6.84
C MET A 83 8.40 -5.76 6.75
N VAL A 84 9.68 -6.10 6.97
CA VAL A 84 10.12 -7.51 7.03
C VAL A 84 9.39 -8.24 8.17
N LYS A 85 9.30 -7.66 9.37
CA LYS A 85 8.54 -8.26 10.48
C LYS A 85 7.06 -8.47 10.15
N ILE A 86 6.43 -7.52 9.45
CA ILE A 86 5.04 -7.66 8.98
C ILE A 86 4.93 -8.84 8.02
N LEU A 87 5.82 -8.94 7.02
CA LEU A 87 5.82 -10.02 6.05
C LEU A 87 6.07 -11.39 6.71
N THR A 88 7.03 -11.49 7.62
CA THR A 88 7.30 -12.72 8.40
C THR A 88 6.10 -13.11 9.26
N LYS A 89 5.32 -12.15 9.78
CA LYS A 89 4.09 -12.48 10.50
C LYS A 89 3.00 -13.04 9.58
N ILE A 90 2.95 -12.59 8.32
CA ILE A 90 1.98 -13.08 7.33
C ILE A 90 2.41 -14.44 6.79
N TRP A 91 3.69 -14.61 6.48
CA TRP A 91 4.32 -15.81 5.94
C TRP A 91 5.57 -16.19 6.77
N PRO A 92 5.40 -16.86 7.92
CA PRO A 92 6.53 -17.24 8.80
C PRO A 92 7.56 -18.13 8.12
N SER A 93 7.12 -18.94 7.15
CA SER A 93 7.95 -19.85 6.38
C SER A 93 8.56 -19.21 5.13
N GLY A 94 8.27 -17.93 4.85
CA GLY A 94 8.74 -17.24 3.63
C GLY A 94 8.07 -17.73 2.34
N ASP A 95 6.89 -18.34 2.44
CA ASP A 95 6.14 -18.97 1.34
C ASP A 95 5.19 -18.01 0.59
N GLY A 96 5.31 -16.70 0.83
CA GLY A 96 4.55 -15.69 0.10
C GLY A 96 5.06 -15.54 -1.34
N SER A 97 4.17 -15.68 -2.33
CA SER A 97 4.53 -15.38 -3.72
C SER A 97 4.92 -13.91 -3.88
N GLU A 98 5.76 -13.60 -4.88
CA GLU A 98 6.22 -12.23 -5.15
C GLU A 98 5.04 -11.25 -5.30
N GLU A 99 3.95 -11.67 -5.96
CA GLU A 99 2.75 -10.86 -6.14
C GLU A 99 2.05 -10.57 -4.81
N ASN A 100 1.97 -11.58 -3.95
CA ASN A 100 1.35 -11.43 -2.63
C ASN A 100 2.22 -10.56 -1.70
N VAL A 101 3.54 -10.67 -1.79
CA VAL A 101 4.48 -9.82 -1.05
C VAL A 101 4.38 -8.37 -1.52
N ALA A 102 4.41 -8.13 -2.83
CA ALA A 102 4.25 -6.78 -3.39
C ALA A 102 2.90 -6.16 -3.03
N TYR A 103 1.83 -6.98 -3.04
CA TYR A 103 0.52 -6.58 -2.59
C TYR A 103 0.50 -6.22 -1.10
N ALA A 104 1.15 -7.03 -0.24
CA ALA A 104 1.25 -6.76 1.19
C ALA A 104 1.98 -5.45 1.48
N ILE A 105 3.10 -5.19 0.80
CA ILE A 105 3.83 -3.92 0.91
C ILE A 105 2.92 -2.76 0.48
N ALA A 106 2.24 -2.87 -0.67
CA ALA A 106 1.35 -1.84 -1.18
C ALA A 106 0.19 -1.53 -0.22
N VAL A 107 -0.42 -2.55 0.39
CA VAL A 107 -1.50 -2.40 1.37
C VAL A 107 -1.00 -1.76 2.66
N ALA A 108 0.16 -2.17 3.19
CA ALA A 108 0.73 -1.59 4.41
C ALA A 108 1.09 -0.11 4.20
N GLN A 109 1.74 0.23 3.08
CA GLN A 109 2.00 1.61 2.69
C GLN A 109 0.70 2.40 2.55
N ALA A 110 -0.30 1.87 1.84
CA ALA A 110 -1.59 2.54 1.62
C ALA A 110 -2.38 2.79 2.90
N MET A 111 -2.37 1.81 3.81
CA MET A 111 -3.03 1.90 5.10
C MET A 111 -2.49 3.08 5.92
N LEU A 112 -1.18 3.33 5.85
CA LEU A 112 -0.51 4.39 6.59
C LEU A 112 -0.34 5.71 5.81
N ASN A 113 -0.42 5.68 4.47
CA ASN A 113 -0.22 6.86 3.62
C ASN A 113 -1.32 7.92 3.84
N LEU A 114 -0.87 9.16 4.07
CA LEU A 114 -1.62 10.37 4.40
C LEU A 114 -2.57 10.89 3.30
N LYS A 115 -2.32 10.55 2.03
CA LYS A 115 -3.03 11.15 0.88
C LYS A 115 -4.35 10.47 0.52
N TYR A 116 -4.65 9.32 1.09
CA TYR A 116 -5.88 8.57 0.78
C TYR A 116 -6.95 8.76 1.87
N GLU A 117 -8.09 9.34 1.49
CA GLU A 117 -9.25 9.55 2.37
C GLU A 117 -9.98 8.26 2.76
N LYS A 118 -9.64 7.14 2.12
CA LYS A 118 -10.20 5.81 2.40
C LYS A 118 -9.12 4.90 2.98
N ILE A 119 -9.51 4.05 3.93
CA ILE A 119 -8.66 2.97 4.47
C ILE A 119 -8.26 1.97 3.36
N MET A 120 -9.07 1.88 2.30
CA MET A 120 -8.86 1.01 1.14
C MET A 120 -8.66 1.86 -0.11
N MET A 121 -7.58 1.59 -0.86
CA MET A 121 -7.30 2.30 -2.11
C MET A 121 -8.21 1.82 -3.26
N SER A 122 -8.36 2.67 -4.28
CA SER A 122 -8.94 2.25 -5.56
C SER A 122 -8.03 1.26 -6.28
N ASP A 123 -8.61 0.47 -7.19
CA ASP A 123 -7.86 -0.53 -7.97
C ASP A 123 -6.78 0.11 -8.87
N THR A 124 -6.97 1.37 -9.27
CA THR A 124 -5.99 2.15 -10.05
C THR A 124 -4.79 2.57 -9.19
N ALA A 125 -5.01 3.02 -7.96
CA ALA A 125 -3.94 3.43 -7.07
C ALA A 125 -3.12 2.22 -6.56
N ILE A 126 -3.78 1.08 -6.30
CA ILE A 126 -3.07 -0.14 -5.88
C ILE A 126 -2.26 -0.75 -7.02
N LYS A 127 -2.75 -0.61 -8.27
CA LYS A 127 -2.05 -1.02 -9.49
C LYS A 127 -0.65 -0.43 -9.57
N HIS A 128 -0.54 0.88 -9.43
CA HIS A 128 0.73 1.57 -9.54
C HIS A 128 1.72 1.11 -8.46
N LYS A 129 1.24 0.95 -7.21
CA LYS A 129 2.08 0.49 -6.10
C LYS A 129 2.55 -0.96 -6.23
N ILE A 130 1.70 -1.87 -6.70
CA ILE A 130 2.08 -3.28 -6.93
C ILE A 130 3.15 -3.38 -8.02
N ALA A 131 2.96 -2.70 -9.15
CA ALA A 131 3.91 -2.72 -10.25
C ALA A 131 5.29 -2.21 -9.79
N LYS A 132 5.33 -1.08 -9.08
CA LYS A 132 6.56 -0.50 -8.53
C LYS A 132 7.27 -1.45 -7.55
N ASN A 133 6.53 -2.10 -6.65
CA ASN A 133 7.12 -3.01 -5.66
C ASN A 133 7.65 -4.30 -6.29
N LEU A 134 6.98 -4.85 -7.30
CA LEU A 134 7.46 -6.05 -8.00
C LEU A 134 8.75 -5.77 -8.78
N ASP A 135 8.84 -4.61 -9.42
CA ASP A 135 10.07 -4.18 -10.11
C ASP A 135 11.27 -4.14 -9.15
N ILE A 136 11.09 -3.56 -7.96
CA ILE A 136 12.09 -3.52 -6.89
C ILE A 136 12.51 -4.93 -6.45
N LEU A 137 11.54 -5.83 -6.26
CA LEU A 137 11.81 -7.21 -5.84
C LEU A 137 12.64 -7.99 -6.87
N LYS A 138 12.33 -7.82 -8.17
CA LYS A 138 13.01 -8.53 -9.26
C LYS A 138 14.42 -8.03 -9.54
N HIS A 139 14.64 -6.74 -9.39
CA HIS A 139 15.93 -6.12 -9.70
C HIS A 139 16.90 -6.06 -8.50
N ASN A 140 16.50 -6.59 -7.33
CA ASN A 140 17.30 -6.65 -6.10
C ASN A 140 18.03 -5.33 -5.80
N THR A 141 17.38 -4.19 -6.06
CA THR A 141 17.94 -2.84 -5.91
C THR A 141 18.06 -2.40 -4.44
N GLY A 142 17.99 -3.35 -3.52
CA GLY A 142 17.99 -3.12 -2.08
C GLY A 142 16.63 -2.67 -1.58
N PHE A 143 16.26 -3.17 -0.40
CA PHE A 143 15.13 -2.73 0.43
C PHE A 143 15.21 -1.23 0.83
N LEU A 144 16.17 -0.48 0.28
CA LEU A 144 16.52 0.91 0.56
C LEU A 144 16.01 1.86 -0.53
N LEU A 145 14.69 1.93 -0.70
CA LEU A 145 14.06 3.12 -1.26
C LEU A 145 13.13 3.73 -0.21
N SER A 146 13.72 4.14 0.92
CA SER A 146 13.04 4.76 2.06
C SER A 146 12.41 6.14 1.78
N SER A 147 12.32 6.67 0.53
CA SER A 147 12.02 8.11 0.40
C SER A 147 11.29 8.64 -0.83
N PHE A 148 11.08 7.92 -1.93
CA PHE A 148 10.90 8.64 -3.21
C PHE A 148 9.42 8.80 -3.63
N GLU A 149 8.84 9.86 -3.05
CA GLU A 149 7.82 10.80 -3.56
C GLU A 149 6.60 10.18 -4.28
N ASP A 150 5.40 10.39 -3.70
CA ASP A 150 4.14 10.36 -4.46
C ASP A 150 4.26 11.45 -5.53
N GLU A 151 4.64 11.07 -6.75
CA GLU A 151 4.44 11.91 -7.92
C GLU A 151 2.99 12.36 -7.91
N THR A 152 2.82 13.68 -7.94
CA THR A 152 1.54 14.35 -7.95
C THR A 152 0.75 13.92 -9.18
N GLU A 153 -0.18 12.97 -9.02
CA GLU A 153 -1.32 12.85 -9.94
C GLU A 153 -2.19 14.10 -9.72
N ASN A 154 -1.82 15.16 -10.45
CA ASN A 154 -2.63 16.35 -10.61
C ASN A 154 -3.85 15.93 -11.45
N GLU A 155 -4.91 15.48 -10.78
CA GLU A 155 -6.25 15.40 -11.39
C GLU A 155 -6.65 16.83 -11.75
N LYS A 156 -6.35 17.24 -12.99
CA LYS A 156 -7.02 18.38 -13.60
C LYS A 156 -8.47 17.96 -13.82
N SER A 157 -9.31 18.30 -12.85
CA SER A 157 -10.75 18.43 -13.03
C SER A 157 -10.99 19.39 -14.20
N ASN A 158 -11.44 18.87 -15.34
CA ASN A 158 -12.04 19.73 -16.34
C ASN A 158 -13.43 20.10 -15.83
N GLU A 159 -13.54 21.39 -15.51
CA GLU A 159 -14.74 22.08 -15.08
C GLU A 159 -15.88 21.91 -16.10
N GLU A 160 -17.03 21.60 -15.54
CA GLU A 160 -18.35 21.71 -16.11
C GLU A 160 -18.58 23.12 -16.68
N SER A 161 -18.78 23.20 -17.99
CA SER A 161 -19.25 24.42 -18.64
C SER A 161 -20.76 24.36 -18.74
N ASP A 162 -21.43 24.88 -17.72
CA ASP A 162 -22.81 25.33 -17.77
C ASP A 162 -22.99 26.27 -18.97
N ASN A 163 -23.74 25.83 -19.97
CA ASN A 163 -24.22 26.73 -21.02
C ASN A 163 -25.67 27.12 -20.72
N VAL A 164 -25.87 27.90 -19.67
CA VAL A 164 -27.09 28.69 -19.48
C VAL A 164 -27.01 29.89 -20.42
N LYS A 165 -27.55 29.74 -21.64
CA LYS A 165 -27.89 30.92 -22.45
C LYS A 165 -29.20 31.50 -21.94
N LYS A 166 -29.06 32.58 -21.18
CA LYS A 166 -30.10 33.57 -20.94
C LYS A 166 -29.91 34.70 -21.96
N VAL A 167 -30.96 34.97 -22.74
CA VAL A 167 -31.55 36.26 -23.18
C VAL A 167 -32.46 35.95 -24.36
#